data_AF-A0A1B0DAB9-F1
#
_entry.id   AF-A0A1B0DAB9-F1
#
_cell.length_a   1.000
_cell.length_b   1.000
_cell.length_c   1.000
_cell.angle_alpha   90.00
_cell.angle_beta   90.00
_cell.angle_gamma   90.00
#
_symmetry.space_group_name_H-M   'P 1'
#
loop_
_entity.id
_entity.type
_entity.pdbx_description
1 polymer ?
#
loop_
_entity_poly.entity_id
_entity_poly.type
_entity_poly.pdbx_seq_one_letter_code
_entity_poly.pdbx_strand_id
1 'polypeptide(L)'
;MIYPEILFKTNEGGASDDGAACAVMLEIMRVVLKTKLKLNYNLVFLFNGAEENIMQASHGFITQHKWAKDVRAFINLEACGAGGRELLFQVGPKNPWLLEVYSQVVPYPYASTLAQEIFQSGVIPGDTDFRVFRDFGHISGVDFAWSSNGYVYHTKYDSVDQIPLGSLQRTGDNILALLKGLNEITDQRKMSDTSSTNDLIFFDMLGAFMVRWRENLTALISVLAACLSAFAVYRNMKSAKRLGTDHTVYYAGMMKAIGIQILGWVLAFGSCIVIALSLTVLGRTMSWYARPIWIYFLYVLPTLSVSMAVVHHFGVSFYLKNEPQRVTNYHSLDFFL
;
A
#
# COMPACT_ATOMS: atom_id res chain seq x y z
N MET A 1 19.53 5.72 -17.66
CA MET A 1 19.07 7.09 -17.90
C MET A 1 18.02 7.03 -19.00
N ILE A 2 16.74 7.01 -18.63
CA ILE A 2 15.63 7.17 -19.57
C ILE A 2 15.76 8.56 -20.17
N TYR A 3 15.86 8.63 -21.49
CA TYR A 3 15.95 9.92 -22.18
C TYR A 3 14.56 10.55 -22.28
N PRO A 4 14.40 11.84 -21.96
CA PRO A 4 13.12 12.55 -22.06
C PRO A 4 12.51 12.49 -23.47
N GLU A 5 13.34 12.30 -24.50
CA GLU A 5 12.96 12.22 -25.91
C GLU A 5 12.09 10.99 -26.26
N ILE A 6 11.99 10.00 -25.36
CA ILE A 6 11.18 8.79 -25.57
C ILE A 6 9.70 9.06 -25.21
N LEU A 7 9.41 10.08 -24.41
CA LEU A 7 8.03 10.48 -24.13
C LEU A 7 7.45 11.22 -25.33
N PHE A 8 6.45 10.63 -25.96
CA PHE A 8 5.71 11.27 -27.04
C PHE A 8 5.04 12.53 -26.51
N LYS A 9 5.42 13.69 -27.07
CA LYS A 9 4.74 14.96 -26.78
C LYS A 9 3.43 14.99 -27.56
N THR A 10 2.42 14.28 -27.09
CA THR A 10 1.06 14.37 -27.61
C THR A 10 0.39 15.60 -27.03
N ASN A 11 -0.31 16.39 -27.86
CA ASN A 11 -1.19 17.47 -27.40
C ASN A 11 -2.52 16.93 -26.83
N GLU A 12 -2.70 15.62 -26.90
CA GLU A 12 -3.83 14.85 -26.38
C GLU A 12 -3.31 14.13 -25.12
N GLY A 13 -4.08 14.15 -24.04
CA GLY A 13 -3.67 13.62 -22.73
C GLY A 13 -3.30 12.13 -22.74
N GLY A 14 -2.97 11.58 -21.58
CA GLY A 14 -2.51 10.18 -21.45
C GLY A 14 -0.98 10.04 -21.46
N ALA A 15 -0.26 11.12 -21.14
CA ALA A 15 1.19 11.06 -21.07
C ALA A 15 1.66 10.15 -19.93
N SER A 16 1.00 10.19 -18.77
CA SER A 16 1.22 9.25 -17.69
C SER A 16 0.45 7.96 -17.90
N ASP A 17 -0.75 8.06 -18.47
CA ASP A 17 -1.75 7.00 -18.60
C ASP A 17 -2.09 6.73 -20.10
N ASP A 18 -1.36 5.88 -20.81
CA ASP A 18 -0.21 5.07 -20.34
C ASP A 18 1.05 5.28 -21.19
N GLY A 19 1.26 6.52 -21.65
CA GLY A 19 2.45 6.89 -22.43
C GLY A 19 3.76 6.66 -21.66
N ALA A 20 3.75 6.80 -20.33
CA ALA A 20 4.93 6.67 -19.49
C ALA A 20 5.41 5.22 -19.37
N ALA A 21 4.52 4.25 -19.14
CA ALA A 21 4.93 2.86 -19.09
C ALA A 21 5.40 2.38 -20.46
N CYS A 22 4.75 2.82 -21.54
CA CYS A 22 5.21 2.56 -22.90
C CYS A 22 6.65 3.06 -23.11
N ALA A 23 6.97 4.28 -22.67
CA ALA A 23 8.33 4.82 -22.72
C ALA A 23 9.34 4.02 -21.88
N VAL A 24 8.93 3.59 -20.67
CA VAL A 24 9.75 2.72 -19.81
C VAL A 24 10.04 1.39 -20.50
N MET A 25 9.03 0.74 -21.09
CA MET A 25 9.18 -0.52 -21.83
C MET A 25 10.12 -0.37 -23.03
N LEU A 26 9.98 0.70 -23.80
CA LEU A 26 10.87 0.99 -24.93
C LEU A 26 12.32 1.22 -24.49
N GLU A 27 12.55 1.93 -23.39
CA GLU A 27 13.89 2.11 -22.84
C GLU A 27 14.48 0.77 -22.36
N ILE A 28 13.70 -0.06 -21.67
CA ILE A 28 14.16 -1.38 -21.22
C ILE A 28 14.54 -2.23 -22.43
N MET A 29 13.71 -2.25 -23.48
CA MET A 29 14.02 -2.91 -24.74
C MET A 29 15.34 -2.41 -25.32
N ARG A 30 15.54 -1.09 -25.39
CA ARG A 30 16.79 -0.47 -25.85
C ARG A 30 18.00 -0.91 -25.02
N VAL A 31 17.87 -0.95 -23.70
CA VAL A 31 18.94 -1.36 -22.78
C VAL A 31 19.28 -2.84 -22.97
N VAL A 32 18.28 -3.73 -23.04
CA VAL A 32 18.48 -5.17 -23.27
C VAL A 32 19.23 -5.40 -24.59
N LEU A 33 18.81 -4.73 -25.67
CA LEU A 33 19.43 -4.86 -26.99
C LEU A 33 20.86 -4.30 -27.02
N LYS A 34 21.10 -3.11 -26.45
CA LYS A 34 22.44 -2.48 -26.46
C LYS A 34 23.45 -3.17 -25.55
N THR A 35 23.01 -3.67 -24.40
CA THR A 35 23.89 -4.38 -23.45
C THR A 35 24.13 -5.83 -23.84
N LYS A 36 23.41 -6.34 -24.86
CA LYS A 36 23.43 -7.74 -25.28
C LYS A 36 23.20 -8.69 -24.10
N LEU A 37 22.22 -8.34 -23.26
CA LEU A 37 21.84 -9.16 -22.11
C LEU A 37 21.50 -10.57 -22.59
N LYS A 38 22.15 -11.58 -22.03
CA LYS A 38 21.85 -12.98 -22.34
C LYS A 38 20.50 -13.34 -21.72
N LEU A 39 19.49 -13.52 -22.56
CA LEU A 39 18.17 -13.94 -22.14
C LEU A 39 18.11 -15.47 -22.07
N ASN A 40 17.78 -15.99 -20.89
CA ASN A 40 17.48 -17.41 -20.67
C ASN A 40 16.02 -17.74 -21.00
N TYR A 41 15.17 -16.71 -21.04
CA TYR A 41 13.74 -16.80 -21.34
C TYR A 41 13.36 -15.80 -22.44
N ASN A 42 12.31 -16.11 -23.19
CA ASN A 42 11.77 -15.17 -24.17
C ASN A 42 11.14 -13.97 -23.47
N LEU A 43 11.43 -12.77 -23.96
CA LEU A 43 10.86 -11.52 -23.47
C LEU A 43 9.84 -11.00 -24.49
N VAL A 44 8.59 -10.84 -24.05
CA VAL A 44 7.50 -10.27 -24.86
C VAL A 44 7.17 -8.90 -24.29
N PHE A 45 7.32 -7.86 -25.12
CA PHE A 45 6.79 -6.53 -24.83
C PHE A 45 5.41 -6.43 -25.47
N LEU A 46 4.36 -6.35 -24.65
CA LEU A 46 2.99 -6.23 -25.11
C LEU A 46 2.54 -4.77 -24.98
N PHE A 47 2.42 -4.08 -26.10
CA PHE A 47 1.80 -2.76 -26.17
C PHE A 47 0.38 -2.95 -26.69
N ASN A 48 -0.58 -3.10 -25.79
CA ASN A 48 -1.98 -3.31 -26.13
C ASN A 48 -2.78 -2.02 -25.92
N GLY A 49 -3.92 -1.91 -26.62
CA GLY A 49 -4.81 -0.76 -26.52
C GLY A 49 -6.17 -1.13 -25.91
N ALA A 50 -7.06 -0.16 -25.83
CA ALA A 50 -8.43 -0.35 -25.35
C ALA A 50 -8.52 -0.98 -23.94
N GLU A 51 -7.55 -0.66 -23.07
CA GLU A 51 -7.64 -0.87 -21.62
C GLU A 51 -8.84 -0.08 -21.08
N GLU A 52 -8.85 1.23 -21.37
CA GLU A 52 -9.90 2.21 -21.03
C GLU A 52 -11.33 1.81 -21.42
N ASN A 53 -11.45 0.87 -22.36
CA ASN A 53 -12.72 0.31 -22.79
C ASN A 53 -12.86 -1.16 -22.36
N ILE A 54 -12.51 -1.45 -21.11
CA ILE A 54 -12.63 -2.76 -20.46
C ILE A 54 -11.66 -3.79 -21.06
N MET A 55 -10.36 -3.46 -21.11
CA MET A 55 -9.24 -4.40 -21.33
C MET A 55 -9.37 -5.31 -22.57
N GLN A 56 -9.94 -4.78 -23.66
CA GLN A 56 -10.34 -5.62 -24.79
C GLN A 56 -9.15 -6.27 -25.49
N ALA A 57 -8.04 -5.55 -25.65
CA ALA A 57 -6.90 -6.08 -26.38
C ALA A 57 -6.08 -7.08 -25.55
N SER A 58 -5.93 -6.88 -24.24
CA SER A 58 -5.31 -7.89 -23.38
C SER A 58 -6.17 -9.16 -23.33
N HIS A 59 -7.50 -9.02 -23.32
CA HIS A 59 -8.41 -10.17 -23.39
C HIS A 59 -8.27 -10.90 -24.73
N GLY A 60 -8.19 -10.15 -25.83
CA GLY A 60 -7.89 -10.72 -27.15
C GLY A 60 -6.53 -11.45 -27.18
N PHE A 61 -5.49 -10.87 -26.59
CA PHE A 61 -4.17 -11.49 -26.50
C PHE A 61 -4.23 -12.81 -25.72
N ILE A 62 -4.77 -12.78 -24.50
CA ILE A 62 -4.82 -13.95 -23.62
C ILE A 62 -5.65 -15.08 -24.21
N THR A 63 -6.80 -14.77 -24.82
CA THR A 63 -7.73 -15.81 -25.30
C THR A 63 -7.43 -16.31 -26.70
N GLN A 64 -6.81 -15.50 -27.57
CA GLN A 64 -6.65 -15.83 -29.00
C GLN A 64 -5.20 -15.91 -29.46
N HIS A 65 -4.27 -15.17 -28.85
CA HIS A 65 -2.92 -15.04 -29.39
C HIS A 65 -2.06 -16.27 -29.08
N LYS A 66 -1.36 -16.80 -30.10
CA LYS A 66 -0.54 -18.01 -29.97
C LYS A 66 0.53 -17.95 -28.88
N TRP A 67 1.12 -16.76 -28.65
CA TRP A 67 2.16 -16.57 -27.63
C TRP A 67 1.64 -16.59 -26.21
N ALA A 68 0.34 -16.36 -25.97
CA ALA A 68 -0.21 -16.32 -24.61
C ALA A 68 0.04 -17.65 -23.86
N LYS A 69 0.04 -18.79 -24.58
CA LYS A 69 0.30 -20.14 -24.04
C LYS A 69 1.73 -20.32 -23.51
N ASP A 70 2.67 -19.52 -24.01
CA ASP A 70 4.09 -19.59 -23.65
C ASP A 70 4.47 -18.61 -22.54
N VAL A 71 3.59 -17.66 -22.22
CA VAL A 71 3.81 -16.71 -21.12
C VAL A 71 3.76 -17.47 -19.78
N ARG A 72 4.73 -17.23 -18.91
CA ARG A 72 4.85 -17.86 -17.58
C ARG A 72 4.68 -16.87 -16.44
N ALA A 73 5.09 -15.63 -16.67
CA ALA A 73 4.83 -14.52 -15.78
C ALA A 73 4.71 -13.23 -16.57
N PHE A 74 4.10 -12.21 -15.98
CA PHE A 74 3.99 -10.88 -16.57
C PHE A 74 4.28 -9.78 -15.55
N ILE A 75 4.65 -8.62 -16.06
CA ILE A 75 4.82 -7.38 -15.31
C ILE A 75 3.87 -6.38 -15.97
N ASN A 76 2.90 -5.88 -15.21
CA ASN A 76 1.97 -4.84 -15.65
C ASN A 76 2.40 -3.51 -15.05
N LEU A 77 2.32 -2.44 -15.85
CA LEU A 77 2.72 -1.09 -15.49
C LEU A 77 1.54 -0.17 -15.79
N GLU A 78 1.14 0.63 -14.80
CA GLU A 78 -0.07 1.43 -14.82
C GLU A 78 0.18 2.81 -14.20
N ALA A 79 -0.76 3.71 -14.37
CA ALA A 79 -0.75 5.00 -13.69
C ALA A 79 -2.16 5.51 -13.36
N CYS A 80 -2.48 5.65 -12.07
CA CYS A 80 -3.65 6.39 -11.60
C CYS A 80 -3.29 7.83 -11.14
N GLY A 81 -2.22 8.38 -11.73
CA GLY A 81 -1.69 9.72 -11.45
C GLY A 81 -0.32 9.92 -12.08
N ALA A 82 0.12 11.17 -12.17
CA ALA A 82 1.41 11.51 -12.76
C ALA A 82 2.57 11.42 -11.76
N GLY A 83 3.26 10.27 -11.77
CA GLY A 83 4.55 10.05 -11.10
C GLY A 83 4.47 9.58 -9.65
N GLY A 84 5.50 9.93 -8.89
CA GLY A 84 5.75 9.36 -7.55
C GLY A 84 6.62 8.10 -7.61
N ARG A 85 6.40 7.21 -6.65
CA ARG A 85 7.00 5.86 -6.62
C ARG A 85 5.97 4.87 -7.16
N GLU A 86 6.38 3.99 -8.06
CA GLU A 86 5.56 2.86 -8.53
C GLU A 86 5.23 1.91 -7.38
N LEU A 87 3.96 1.85 -7.00
CA LEU A 87 3.48 0.97 -5.94
C LEU A 87 3.24 -0.40 -6.53
N LEU A 88 3.90 -1.43 -6.01
CA LEU A 88 3.47 -2.81 -6.21
C LEU A 88 2.20 -3.06 -5.40
N PHE A 89 1.06 -3.10 -6.09
CA PHE A 89 -0.26 -3.21 -5.47
C PHE A 89 -1.00 -4.49 -5.83
N GLN A 90 -0.52 -5.29 -6.78
CA GLN A 90 -1.02 -6.67 -6.95
C GLN A 90 0.13 -7.63 -7.24
N VAL A 91 0.08 -8.81 -6.64
CA VAL A 91 0.91 -9.97 -6.98
C VAL A 91 0.02 -11.19 -7.05
N GLY A 92 0.18 -12.01 -8.09
CA GLY A 92 -0.48 -13.30 -8.17
C GLY A 92 -1.07 -13.64 -9.54
N PRO A 93 -1.82 -14.75 -9.62
CA PRO A 93 -2.28 -15.56 -8.48
C PRO A 93 -1.20 -16.54 -7.99
N LYS A 94 -1.27 -16.93 -6.71
CA LYS A 94 -0.62 -18.10 -6.07
C LYS A 94 0.88 -18.31 -6.35
N ASN A 95 1.69 -17.26 -6.35
CA ASN A 95 3.12 -17.40 -6.65
C ASN A 95 3.99 -16.48 -5.78
N PRO A 96 4.50 -16.98 -4.64
CA PRO A 96 5.41 -16.21 -3.80
C PRO A 96 6.70 -15.82 -4.53
N TRP A 97 7.14 -16.61 -5.51
CA TRP A 97 8.46 -16.47 -6.14
C TRP A 97 8.67 -15.13 -6.87
N LEU A 98 7.64 -14.56 -7.51
CA LEU A 98 7.76 -13.25 -8.17
C LEU A 98 8.10 -12.16 -7.16
N LEU A 99 7.40 -12.19 -6.02
CA LEU A 99 7.64 -11.30 -4.90
C LEU A 99 8.97 -11.61 -4.19
N GLU A 100 9.39 -12.88 -4.13
CA GLU A 100 10.73 -13.24 -3.64
C GLU A 100 11.82 -12.57 -4.46
N VAL A 101 11.72 -12.67 -5.79
CA VAL A 101 12.69 -12.06 -6.71
C VAL A 101 12.65 -10.54 -6.56
N TYR A 102 11.46 -9.94 -6.62
CA TYR A 102 11.27 -8.50 -6.41
C TYR A 102 11.96 -8.02 -5.12
N SER A 103 11.74 -8.72 -4.01
CA SER A 103 12.32 -8.36 -2.71
C SER A 103 13.85 -8.44 -2.64
N GLN A 104 14.47 -9.22 -3.53
CA GLN A 104 15.91 -9.47 -3.53
C GLN A 104 16.68 -8.54 -4.48
N VAL A 105 16.08 -8.18 -5.61
CA VAL A 105 16.81 -7.54 -6.71
C VAL A 105 16.44 -6.07 -6.91
N VAL A 106 15.26 -5.64 -6.47
CA VAL A 106 14.77 -4.30 -6.78
C VAL A 106 15.46 -3.26 -5.89
N PRO A 107 16.14 -2.26 -6.49
CA PRO A 107 16.97 -1.31 -5.74
C PRO A 107 16.13 -0.33 -4.92
N TYR A 108 14.92 0.00 -5.38
CA TYR A 108 14.06 0.93 -4.68
C TYR A 108 12.65 0.36 -4.48
N PRO A 109 12.45 -0.52 -3.49
CA PRO A 109 11.14 -1.15 -3.32
C PRO A 109 10.07 -0.15 -2.89
N TYR A 110 8.84 -0.36 -3.37
CA TYR A 110 7.64 0.29 -2.86
C TYR A 110 6.44 -0.65 -3.08
N ALA A 111 5.91 -1.22 -2.01
CA ALA A 111 4.95 -2.31 -2.09
C ALA A 111 4.06 -2.36 -0.85
N SER A 112 2.81 -2.81 -1.00
CA SER A 112 1.88 -2.88 0.12
C SER A 112 0.84 -3.98 -0.06
N THR A 113 0.85 -4.97 0.86
CA THR A 113 -0.24 -5.96 0.96
C THR A 113 -1.57 -5.31 1.26
N LEU A 114 -1.59 -4.24 2.07
CA LEU A 114 -2.83 -3.51 2.34
C LEU A 114 -3.42 -2.89 1.06
N ALA A 115 -2.56 -2.35 0.18
CA ALA A 115 -3.02 -1.84 -1.11
C ALA A 115 -3.61 -2.96 -1.98
N GLN A 116 -2.96 -4.14 -1.97
CA GLN A 116 -3.49 -5.33 -2.65
C GLN A 116 -4.85 -5.76 -2.13
N GLU A 117 -5.01 -5.90 -0.81
CA GLU A 117 -6.29 -6.30 -0.22
C GLU A 117 -7.40 -5.29 -0.52
N ILE A 118 -7.11 -3.99 -0.40
CA ILE A 118 -8.09 -2.95 -0.71
C ILE A 118 -8.48 -2.99 -2.19
N PHE A 119 -7.52 -3.11 -3.11
CA PHE A 119 -7.83 -3.14 -4.53
C PHE A 119 -8.62 -4.40 -4.91
N GLN A 120 -8.19 -5.57 -4.43
CA GLN A 120 -8.86 -6.85 -4.70
C GLN A 120 -10.23 -6.97 -4.01
N SER A 121 -10.50 -6.20 -2.96
CA SER A 121 -11.82 -6.15 -2.32
C SER A 121 -12.92 -5.54 -3.20
N GLY A 122 -12.55 -4.82 -4.27
CA GLY A 122 -13.49 -4.11 -5.14
C GLY A 122 -14.06 -2.82 -4.54
N VAL A 123 -13.55 -2.37 -3.38
CA VAL A 123 -13.94 -1.07 -2.80
C VAL A 123 -13.45 0.09 -3.66
N ILE A 124 -12.30 -0.07 -4.32
CA ILE A 124 -11.82 0.88 -5.33
C ILE A 124 -12.43 0.47 -6.69
N PRO A 125 -13.19 1.36 -7.34
CA PRO A 125 -13.70 1.11 -8.68
C PRO A 125 -12.55 1.31 -9.67
N GLY A 126 -11.79 0.26 -9.91
CA GLY A 126 -10.64 0.24 -10.80
C GLY A 126 -10.24 -1.19 -11.09
N ASP A 127 -9.66 -1.39 -12.25
CA ASP A 127 -9.25 -2.69 -12.74
C ASP A 127 -8.18 -2.44 -13.80
N THR A 128 -7.37 -3.45 -14.10
CA THR A 128 -6.21 -3.31 -15.00
C THR A 128 -6.08 -4.55 -15.87
N ASP A 129 -5.18 -4.50 -16.86
CA ASP A 129 -4.85 -5.68 -17.66
C ASP A 129 -4.38 -6.87 -16.80
N PHE A 130 -3.86 -6.63 -15.59
CA PHE A 130 -3.52 -7.67 -14.62
C PHE A 130 -4.67 -8.65 -14.37
N ARG A 131 -5.91 -8.16 -14.26
CA ARG A 131 -7.06 -9.04 -14.04
C ARG A 131 -7.26 -9.98 -15.21
N VAL A 132 -7.10 -9.51 -16.44
CA VAL A 132 -7.30 -10.35 -17.62
C VAL A 132 -6.31 -11.51 -17.64
N PHE A 133 -5.04 -11.22 -17.34
CA PHE A 133 -3.99 -12.24 -17.24
C PHE A 133 -4.24 -13.22 -16.09
N ARG A 134 -4.73 -12.74 -14.94
CA ARG A 134 -5.05 -13.56 -13.77
C ARG A 134 -6.27 -14.45 -13.98
N ASP A 135 -7.39 -13.87 -14.42
CA ASP A 135 -8.70 -14.51 -14.40
C ASP A 135 -8.95 -15.36 -15.65
N PHE A 136 -8.46 -14.94 -16.82
CA PHE A 136 -8.64 -15.68 -18.08
C PHE A 136 -7.37 -16.42 -18.52
N GLY A 137 -6.20 -15.88 -18.20
CA GLY A 137 -4.92 -16.50 -18.53
C GLY A 137 -4.41 -17.47 -17.47
N HIS A 138 -4.85 -17.32 -16.21
CA HIS A 138 -4.29 -18.00 -15.04
C HIS A 138 -2.77 -17.85 -14.93
N ILE A 139 -2.26 -16.71 -15.40
CA ILE A 139 -0.83 -16.37 -15.40
C ILE A 139 -0.56 -15.53 -14.16
N SER A 140 0.57 -15.78 -13.51
CA SER A 140 0.99 -14.96 -12.37
C SER A 140 1.78 -13.75 -12.80
N GLY A 141 1.54 -12.62 -12.14
CA GLY A 141 2.27 -11.40 -12.43
C GLY A 141 2.39 -10.49 -11.23
N VAL A 142 2.94 -9.32 -11.53
CA VAL A 142 3.06 -8.18 -10.62
C VAL A 142 2.46 -6.96 -11.30
N ASP A 143 1.71 -6.16 -10.55
CA ASP A 143 1.05 -4.95 -11.03
C ASP A 143 1.57 -3.73 -10.29
N PHE A 144 2.07 -2.76 -11.05
CA PHE A 144 2.68 -1.54 -10.53
C PHE A 144 1.91 -0.32 -11.00
N ALA A 145 1.57 0.59 -10.09
CA ALA A 145 0.91 1.83 -10.45
C ALA A 145 1.62 3.07 -9.88
N TRP A 146 1.74 4.12 -10.69
CA TRP A 146 1.91 5.48 -10.16
C TRP A 146 0.59 5.99 -9.59
N SER A 147 0.67 6.72 -8.47
CA SER A 147 -0.52 7.24 -7.76
C SER A 147 -0.34 8.66 -7.23
N SER A 148 0.82 9.29 -7.47
CA SER A 148 1.00 10.70 -7.11
C SER A 148 0.35 11.60 -8.15
N ASN A 149 -0.09 12.79 -7.75
CA ASN A 149 -0.74 13.76 -8.64
C ASN A 149 -1.96 13.20 -9.41
N GLY A 150 -2.89 12.53 -8.72
CA GLY A 150 -4.11 11.97 -9.31
C GLY A 150 -5.09 12.99 -9.95
N TYR A 151 -4.84 14.31 -9.88
CA TYR A 151 -5.69 15.33 -10.52
C TYR A 151 -5.72 15.26 -12.03
N VAL A 152 -4.63 14.77 -12.61
CA VAL A 152 -4.44 14.78 -14.05
C VAL A 152 -4.96 13.50 -14.68
N TYR A 153 -5.10 12.42 -13.89
CA TYR A 153 -5.61 11.12 -14.30
C TYR A 153 -6.99 11.24 -14.98
N HIS A 154 -7.16 10.59 -16.13
CA HIS A 154 -8.36 10.68 -16.98
C HIS A 154 -8.77 12.13 -17.34
N THR A 155 -7.80 13.04 -17.46
CA THR A 155 -8.05 14.42 -17.90
C THR A 155 -7.11 14.85 -19.01
N LYS A 156 -7.49 15.92 -19.73
CA LYS A 156 -6.63 16.59 -20.70
C LYS A 156 -5.33 17.18 -20.11
N TYR A 157 -5.22 17.24 -18.78
CA TYR A 157 -4.03 17.77 -18.11
C TYR A 157 -2.94 16.72 -17.92
N ASP A 158 -3.23 15.43 -18.19
CA ASP A 158 -2.22 14.39 -18.18
C ASP A 158 -1.25 14.55 -19.36
N SER A 159 -0.25 15.39 -19.14
CA SER A 159 0.73 15.83 -20.11
C SER A 159 2.14 15.50 -19.60
N VAL A 160 3.10 15.43 -20.52
CA VAL A 160 4.49 15.10 -20.21
C VAL A 160 5.08 16.00 -19.12
N ASP A 161 4.67 17.27 -19.08
CA ASP A 161 5.14 18.24 -18.09
C ASP A 161 4.72 17.90 -16.65
N GLN A 162 3.74 17.02 -16.46
CA GLN A 162 3.29 16.54 -15.15
C GLN A 162 4.14 15.38 -14.62
N ILE A 163 4.96 14.74 -15.48
CA ILE A 163 5.68 13.51 -15.15
C ILE A 163 7.08 13.86 -14.63
N PRO A 164 7.39 13.60 -13.35
CA PRO A 164 8.74 13.80 -12.84
C PRO A 164 9.72 12.82 -13.49
N LEU A 165 10.81 13.31 -14.08
CA LEU A 165 11.84 12.46 -14.69
C LEU A 165 12.43 11.43 -13.71
N GLY A 166 12.51 11.78 -12.43
CA GLY A 166 12.94 10.86 -11.37
C GLY A 166 12.01 9.65 -11.20
N SER A 167 10.70 9.82 -11.42
CA SER A 167 9.73 8.72 -11.37
C SER A 167 9.97 7.73 -12.51
N LEU A 168 10.11 8.23 -13.75
CA LEU A 168 10.48 7.39 -14.89
C LEU A 168 11.76 6.61 -14.60
N GLN A 169 12.83 7.32 -14.25
CA GLN A 169 14.14 6.72 -14.04
C GLN A 169 14.09 5.62 -12.97
N ARG A 170 13.42 5.88 -11.85
CA ARG A 170 13.21 4.91 -10.78
C ARG A 170 12.46 3.68 -11.27
N THR A 171 11.32 3.87 -11.95
CA THR A 171 10.51 2.76 -12.47
C THR A 171 11.35 1.93 -13.45
N GLY A 172 12.07 2.56 -14.38
CA GLY A 172 12.97 1.85 -15.29
C GLY A 172 14.06 1.06 -14.58
N ASP A 173 14.70 1.63 -13.57
CA ASP A 173 15.74 0.94 -12.78
C ASP A 173 15.17 -0.28 -12.04
N ASN A 174 13.99 -0.14 -11.45
CA ASN A 174 13.30 -1.21 -10.73
C ASN A 174 12.84 -2.33 -11.66
N ILE A 175 12.16 -2.01 -12.76
CA ILE A 175 11.67 -3.02 -13.71
C ILE A 175 12.83 -3.70 -14.43
N LEU A 176 13.91 -2.99 -14.78
CA LEU A 176 15.10 -3.61 -15.35
C LEU A 176 15.78 -4.57 -14.36
N ALA A 177 15.88 -4.20 -13.08
CA ALA A 177 16.43 -5.07 -12.05
C ALA A 177 15.57 -6.32 -11.84
N LEU A 178 14.24 -6.14 -11.77
CA LEU A 178 13.28 -7.24 -11.68
C LEU A 178 13.42 -8.18 -12.88
N LEU A 179 13.43 -7.65 -14.11
CA LEU A 179 13.60 -8.42 -15.34
C LEU A 179 14.89 -9.26 -15.31
N LYS A 180 16.02 -8.67 -14.88
CA LYS A 180 17.28 -9.40 -14.73
C LYS A 180 17.17 -10.52 -13.70
N GLY A 181 16.58 -10.24 -12.54
CA GLY A 181 16.35 -11.24 -11.50
C GLY A 181 15.47 -12.39 -11.98
N LEU A 182 14.40 -12.10 -12.71
CA LEU A 182 13.52 -13.12 -13.30
C LEU A 182 14.27 -13.96 -14.35
N ASN A 183 15.14 -13.34 -15.14
CA ASN A 183 15.94 -14.00 -16.15
C ASN A 183 16.99 -14.98 -15.56
N GLU A 184 17.39 -14.77 -14.32
CA GLU A 184 18.39 -15.62 -13.63
C GLU A 184 17.79 -16.82 -12.91
N ILE A 185 16.47 -16.94 -12.84
CA ILE A 185 15.82 -18.07 -12.17
C ILE A 185 16.11 -19.36 -12.91
N THR A 186 16.68 -20.34 -12.21
CA THR A 186 17.00 -21.66 -12.75
C THR A 186 15.99 -22.74 -12.35
N ASP A 187 15.35 -22.60 -11.18
CA ASP A 187 14.37 -23.57 -10.71
C ASP A 187 12.98 -23.30 -11.31
N GLN A 188 12.73 -23.88 -12.49
CA GLN A 188 11.44 -23.79 -13.19
C GLN A 188 10.27 -24.39 -12.41
N ARG A 189 10.53 -25.23 -11.38
CA ARG A 189 9.46 -25.73 -10.50
C ARG A 189 8.81 -24.62 -9.72
N LYS A 190 9.56 -23.56 -9.35
CA LYS A 190 8.98 -22.38 -8.71
C LYS A 190 7.95 -21.68 -9.61
N MET A 191 8.12 -21.74 -10.93
CA MET A 191 7.21 -21.12 -11.90
C MET A 191 5.96 -21.97 -12.18
N SER A 192 5.99 -23.25 -11.83
CA SER A 192 4.92 -24.22 -12.10
C SER A 192 4.21 -24.69 -10.83
N ASP A 193 4.76 -24.39 -9.66
CA ASP A 193 4.19 -24.70 -8.35
C ASP A 193 3.01 -23.78 -8.01
N THR A 194 1.86 -24.13 -8.57
CA THR A 194 0.55 -23.55 -8.25
C THR A 194 -0.07 -24.15 -6.98
N SER A 195 0.60 -25.12 -6.34
CA SER A 195 0.11 -25.83 -5.15
C SER A 195 0.31 -25.03 -3.87
N SER A 196 1.23 -24.06 -3.88
CA SER A 196 1.51 -23.20 -2.73
C SER A 196 0.48 -22.06 -2.63
N THR A 197 -0.58 -22.27 -1.86
CA THR A 197 -1.51 -21.20 -1.42
C THR A 197 -0.89 -20.32 -0.32
N ASN A 198 0.43 -20.18 -0.30
CA ASN A 198 1.11 -19.44 0.76
C ASN A 198 1.10 -17.97 0.41
N ASP A 199 -0.04 -17.33 0.67
CA ASP A 199 -0.17 -15.89 0.57
C ASP A 199 0.92 -15.25 1.45
N LEU A 200 1.62 -14.30 0.86
CA LEU A 200 2.70 -13.58 1.49
C LEU A 200 2.17 -12.24 1.98
N ILE A 201 2.53 -11.90 3.21
CA ILE A 201 2.46 -10.51 3.66
C ILE A 201 3.76 -9.85 3.22
N PHE A 202 3.64 -8.69 2.61
CA PHE A 202 4.74 -7.88 2.07
C PHE A 202 4.48 -6.38 2.17
N PHE A 203 5.54 -5.65 2.46
CA PHE A 203 5.57 -4.20 2.40
C PHE A 203 7.02 -3.71 2.38
N ASP A 204 7.24 -2.48 1.95
CA ASP A 204 8.55 -1.83 2.12
C ASP A 204 8.65 -1.09 3.45
N MET A 205 9.86 -1.05 4.01
CA MET A 205 10.19 -0.21 5.15
C MET A 205 10.69 1.15 4.67
N LEU A 206 9.79 2.14 4.60
CA LEU A 206 10.10 3.52 4.18
C LEU A 206 10.83 3.63 2.83
N GLY A 207 10.65 2.66 1.93
CA GLY A 207 11.33 2.54 0.65
C GLY A 207 12.77 2.06 0.70
N ALA A 208 13.27 1.61 1.86
CA ALA A 208 14.66 1.18 2.04
C ALA A 208 14.89 -0.30 1.67
N PHE A 209 14.01 -1.18 2.13
CA PHE A 209 14.06 -2.62 1.82
C PHE A 209 12.68 -3.26 1.97
N MET A 210 12.49 -4.40 1.32
CA MET A 210 11.27 -5.20 1.42
C MET A 210 11.27 -6.07 2.68
N VAL A 211 10.13 -6.11 3.36
CA VAL A 211 9.84 -7.10 4.39
C VAL A 211 8.77 -8.03 3.85
N ARG A 212 8.98 -9.35 3.99
CA ARG A 212 8.00 -10.35 3.57
C ARG A 212 8.03 -11.59 4.45
N TRP A 213 6.88 -12.21 4.65
CA TRP A 213 6.76 -13.51 5.32
C TRP A 213 5.44 -14.21 4.96
N ARG A 214 5.31 -15.48 5.33
CA ARG A 214 4.11 -16.30 5.08
C ARG A 214 2.98 -15.93 6.02
N GLU A 215 1.74 -15.91 5.54
CA GLU A 215 0.55 -15.62 6.33
C GLU A 215 0.45 -16.42 7.65
N ASN A 216 0.83 -17.71 7.64
CA ASN A 216 0.84 -18.54 8.86
C ASN A 216 1.70 -17.95 9.99
N LEU A 217 2.80 -17.27 9.65
CA LEU A 217 3.63 -16.60 10.64
C LEU A 217 2.90 -15.37 11.21
N THR A 218 2.12 -14.66 10.39
CA THR A 218 1.25 -13.57 10.85
C THR A 218 0.21 -14.07 11.85
N ALA A 219 -0.43 -15.20 11.55
CA ALA A 219 -1.40 -15.81 12.47
C ALA A 219 -0.73 -16.16 13.81
N LEU A 220 0.46 -16.76 13.78
CA LEU A 220 1.24 -17.06 14.99
C LEU A 220 1.61 -15.78 15.77
N ILE A 221 2.13 -14.76 15.09
CA ILE A 221 2.48 -13.47 15.73
C ILE A 221 1.24 -12.84 16.37
N SER A 222 0.09 -12.89 15.70
CA SER A 222 -1.17 -12.33 16.20
C SER A 222 -1.64 -13.06 17.46
N VAL A 223 -1.57 -14.40 17.46
CA VAL A 223 -1.89 -15.21 18.65
C VAL A 223 -0.91 -14.93 19.79
N LEU A 224 0.39 -14.86 19.52
CA LEU A 224 1.40 -14.54 20.53
C LEU A 224 1.20 -13.14 21.12
N ALA A 225 0.89 -12.14 20.29
CA ALA A 225 0.58 -10.79 20.73
C ALA A 225 -0.68 -10.75 21.60
N ALA A 226 -1.72 -11.50 21.24
CA ALA A 226 -2.93 -11.65 22.05
C ALA A 226 -2.66 -12.33 23.40
N CYS A 227 -1.88 -13.42 23.40
CA CYS A 227 -1.44 -14.12 24.61
C CYS A 227 -0.60 -13.20 25.52
N LEU A 228 0.34 -12.44 24.95
CA LEU A 228 1.18 -11.51 25.69
C LEU A 228 0.36 -10.36 26.29
N SER A 229 -0.61 -9.85 25.53
CA SER A 229 -1.56 -8.84 26.00
C SER A 229 -2.41 -9.37 27.16
N ALA A 230 -2.95 -10.58 27.04
CA ALA A 230 -3.70 -11.24 28.11
C ALA A 230 -2.81 -11.49 29.35
N PHE A 231 -1.55 -11.89 29.15
CA PHE A 231 -0.59 -12.06 30.22
C PHE A 231 -0.24 -10.74 30.92
N ALA A 232 -0.06 -9.65 30.17
CA ALA A 232 0.16 -8.31 30.72
C ALA A 232 -1.04 -7.87 31.57
N VAL A 233 -2.26 -8.06 31.08
CA VAL A 233 -3.51 -7.80 31.83
C VAL A 233 -3.55 -8.64 33.12
N TYR A 234 -3.22 -9.92 33.05
CA TYR A 234 -3.16 -10.80 34.23
C TYR A 234 -2.11 -10.34 35.26
N ARG A 235 -0.91 -9.95 34.81
CA ARG A 235 0.16 -9.42 35.67
C ARG A 235 -0.26 -8.12 36.34
N ASN A 236 -0.85 -7.20 35.59
CA ASN A 236 -1.36 -5.93 36.11
C ASN A 236 -2.46 -6.16 37.16
N MET A 237 -3.38 -7.08 36.88
CA MET A 237 -4.42 -7.48 37.83
C MET A 237 -3.83 -8.06 39.14
N LYS A 238 -2.83 -8.95 39.05
CA LYS A 238 -2.19 -9.55 40.24
C LYS A 238 -1.44 -8.49 41.06
N SER A 239 -0.78 -7.53 40.40
CA SER A 239 -0.14 -6.40 41.07
C SER A 239 -1.15 -5.48 41.75
N ALA A 240 -2.27 -5.17 41.09
CA ALA A 240 -3.36 -4.38 41.68
C ALA A 240 -3.95 -5.05 42.92
N LYS A 241 -4.14 -6.38 42.90
CA LYS A 241 -4.57 -7.15 44.07
C LYS A 241 -3.60 -7.04 45.25
N ARG A 242 -2.29 -7.05 45.00
CA ARG A 242 -1.27 -6.85 46.06
C ARG A 242 -1.33 -5.46 46.68
N LEU A 243 -1.79 -4.47 45.90
CA LEU A 243 -2.01 -3.08 46.35
C LEU A 243 -3.40 -2.87 46.98
N GLY A 244 -4.18 -3.94 47.20
CA GLY A 244 -5.48 -3.91 47.86
C GLY A 244 -6.68 -3.69 46.93
N THR A 245 -6.50 -3.68 45.61
CA THR A 245 -7.61 -3.52 44.65
C THR A 245 -8.26 -4.86 44.31
N ASP A 246 -9.57 -4.97 44.50
CA ASP A 246 -10.32 -6.17 44.12
C ASP A 246 -10.42 -6.34 42.59
N HIS A 247 -10.59 -7.58 42.13
CA HIS A 247 -10.70 -7.94 40.72
C HIS A 247 -11.88 -7.23 40.03
N THR A 248 -13.03 -7.13 40.73
CA THR A 248 -14.22 -6.46 40.21
C THR A 248 -13.95 -4.98 39.89
N VAL A 249 -13.25 -4.29 40.80
CA VAL A 249 -12.85 -2.89 40.65
C VAL A 249 -11.85 -2.72 39.52
N TYR A 250 -10.86 -3.61 39.42
CA TYR A 250 -9.88 -3.60 38.33
C TYR A 250 -10.55 -3.74 36.95
N TYR A 251 -11.40 -4.77 36.78
CA TYR A 251 -12.10 -5.00 35.51
C TYR A 251 -13.06 -3.86 35.17
N ALA A 252 -13.78 -3.31 36.15
CA ALA A 252 -14.63 -2.15 35.94
C ALA A 252 -13.82 -0.91 35.49
N GLY A 253 -12.63 -0.70 36.07
CA GLY A 253 -11.70 0.37 35.65
C GLY A 253 -11.19 0.16 34.22
N MET A 254 -10.80 -1.07 33.88
CA MET A 254 -10.34 -1.43 32.54
C MET A 254 -11.43 -1.22 31.49
N MET A 255 -12.66 -1.69 31.74
CA MET A 255 -13.79 -1.50 30.83
C MET A 255 -14.14 -0.02 30.64
N LYS A 256 -14.04 0.79 31.71
CA LYS A 256 -14.21 2.24 31.61
C LYS A 256 -13.12 2.89 30.75
N ALA A 257 -11.85 2.51 30.93
CA ALA A 257 -10.75 3.03 30.12
C ALA A 257 -10.93 2.69 28.64
N ILE A 258 -11.31 1.44 28.34
CA ILE A 258 -11.67 1.01 26.98
C ILE A 258 -12.84 1.85 26.45
N GLY A 259 -13.89 2.06 27.24
CA GLY A 259 -15.03 2.89 26.87
C GLY A 259 -14.66 4.35 26.58
N ILE A 260 -13.79 4.96 27.38
CA ILE A 260 -13.28 6.33 27.16
C ILE A 260 -12.46 6.38 25.86
N GLN A 261 -11.64 5.37 25.58
CA GLN A 261 -10.85 5.31 24.36
C GLN A 261 -11.74 5.18 23.11
N ILE A 262 -12.74 4.29 23.15
CA ILE A 262 -13.71 4.14 22.07
C ILE A 262 -14.49 5.44 21.87
N LEU A 263 -14.94 6.09 22.95
CA LEU A 263 -15.61 7.38 22.88
C LEU A 263 -14.71 8.45 22.23
N GLY A 264 -13.42 8.45 22.56
CA GLY A 264 -12.43 9.32 21.93
C GLY A 264 -12.38 9.14 20.42
N TRP A 265 -12.31 7.88 19.95
CA TRP A 265 -12.31 7.56 18.52
C TRP A 265 -13.62 7.96 17.83
N VAL A 266 -14.77 7.69 18.44
CA VAL A 266 -16.08 8.07 17.88
C VAL A 266 -16.20 9.59 17.76
N LEU A 267 -15.81 10.34 18.78
CA LEU A 267 -15.86 11.81 18.76
C LEU A 267 -14.84 12.41 17.78
N ALA A 268 -13.65 11.81 17.66
CA ALA A 268 -12.64 12.21 16.69
C ALA A 268 -13.09 11.94 15.25
N PHE A 269 -13.74 10.80 15.00
CA PHE A 269 -14.36 10.51 13.70
C PHE A 269 -15.51 11.49 13.40
N GLY A 270 -16.36 11.75 14.39
CA GLY A 270 -17.44 12.74 14.29
C GLY A 270 -16.92 14.15 13.98
N SER A 271 -15.80 14.57 14.59
CA SER A 271 -15.20 15.88 14.29
C SER A 271 -14.70 15.97 12.85
N CYS A 272 -14.10 14.90 12.32
CA CYS A 272 -13.71 14.83 10.90
C CYS A 272 -14.90 14.93 9.96
N ILE A 273 -16.03 14.28 10.30
CA ILE A 273 -17.28 14.41 9.54
C ILE A 273 -17.79 15.85 9.58
N VAL A 274 -17.82 16.49 10.74
CA VAL A 274 -18.27 17.89 10.87
C VAL A 274 -17.41 18.82 10.02
N ILE A 275 -16.09 18.62 10.00
CA ILE A 275 -15.18 19.40 9.16
C ILE A 275 -15.45 19.15 7.67
N ALA A 276 -15.63 17.89 7.26
CA ALA A 276 -15.93 17.54 5.88
C ALA A 276 -17.29 18.11 5.40
N LEU A 277 -18.32 18.07 6.25
CA LEU A 277 -19.63 18.67 5.96
C LEU A 277 -19.54 20.19 5.90
N SER A 278 -18.78 20.82 6.79
CA SER A 278 -18.55 22.27 6.78
C SER A 278 -17.87 22.71 5.48
N LEU A 279 -16.83 21.99 5.04
CA LEU A 279 -16.18 22.24 3.76
C LEU A 279 -17.15 22.06 2.59
N THR A 280 -18.06 21.08 2.67
CA THR A 280 -19.10 20.87 1.65
C THR A 280 -20.09 22.01 1.58
N VAL A 281 -20.61 22.48 2.71
CA VAL A 281 -21.53 23.63 2.76
C VAL A 281 -20.86 24.91 2.25
N LEU A 282 -19.56 25.08 2.49
CA LEU A 282 -18.79 26.22 2.01
C LEU A 282 -18.38 26.12 0.53
N GLY A 283 -18.72 25.03 -0.17
CA GLY A 283 -18.27 24.77 -1.54
C GLY A 283 -16.75 24.61 -1.66
N ARG A 284 -16.10 24.15 -0.58
CA ARG A 284 -14.64 23.93 -0.45
C ARG A 284 -14.30 22.45 -0.27
N THR A 285 -15.18 21.55 -0.68
CA THR A 285 -14.93 20.10 -0.68
C THR A 285 -13.60 19.81 -1.40
N MET A 286 -12.79 18.92 -0.85
CA MET A 286 -11.48 18.56 -1.39
C MET A 286 -10.49 19.74 -1.55
N SER A 287 -10.69 20.88 -0.89
CA SER A 287 -9.75 22.02 -0.96
C SER A 287 -8.33 21.68 -0.48
N TRP A 288 -8.23 20.69 0.41
CA TRP A 288 -6.96 20.12 0.85
C TRP A 288 -6.23 19.33 -0.22
N TYR A 289 -6.94 18.86 -1.25
CA TYR A 289 -6.35 18.10 -2.34
C TYR A 289 -5.27 19.01 -2.98
N ALA A 290 -5.61 20.23 -3.44
CA ALA A 290 -4.65 21.14 -4.08
C ALA A 290 -3.39 21.48 -3.24
N ARG A 291 -3.46 21.35 -1.91
CA ARG A 291 -2.33 21.53 -0.99
C ARG A 291 -2.42 20.47 0.12
N PRO A 292 -1.84 19.26 -0.07
CA PRO A 292 -2.03 18.12 0.82
C PRO A 292 -1.68 18.37 2.28
N ILE A 293 -0.82 19.35 2.56
CA ILE A 293 -0.49 19.78 3.93
C ILE A 293 -1.74 20.16 4.75
N TRP A 294 -2.81 20.63 4.11
CA TRP A 294 -4.06 20.95 4.81
C TRP A 294 -4.75 19.73 5.42
N ILE A 295 -4.49 18.51 4.94
CA ILE A 295 -5.00 17.28 5.57
C ILE A 295 -4.55 17.22 7.03
N TYR A 296 -3.31 17.66 7.31
CA TYR A 296 -2.78 17.69 8.66
C TYR A 296 -3.60 18.60 9.58
N PHE A 297 -3.89 19.81 9.13
CA PHE A 297 -4.65 20.79 9.93
C PHE A 297 -6.14 20.49 10.01
N LEU A 298 -6.73 19.95 8.93
CA LEU A 298 -8.16 19.68 8.85
C LEU A 298 -8.57 18.37 9.51
N TYR A 299 -7.69 17.35 9.52
CA TYR A 299 -8.08 16.02 9.97
C TYR A 299 -7.13 15.44 11.02
N VAL A 300 -5.81 15.58 10.87
CA VAL A 300 -4.86 15.00 11.83
C VAL A 300 -4.93 15.71 13.19
N LEU A 301 -4.77 17.04 13.22
CA LEU A 301 -4.81 17.79 14.47
C LEU A 301 -6.16 17.64 15.19
N PRO A 302 -7.34 17.80 14.54
CA PRO A 302 -8.62 17.60 15.22
C PRO A 302 -8.79 16.17 15.76
N THR A 303 -8.34 15.15 15.03
CA THR A 303 -8.42 13.76 15.49
C THR A 303 -7.62 13.55 16.77
N LEU A 304 -6.38 14.05 16.80
CA LEU A 304 -5.49 13.95 17.97
C LEU A 304 -6.03 14.78 19.14
N SER A 305 -6.36 16.05 18.91
CA SER A 305 -6.83 16.96 19.96
C SER A 305 -8.15 16.50 20.59
N VAL A 306 -9.12 16.02 19.79
CA VAL A 306 -10.38 15.50 20.32
C VAL A 306 -10.15 14.23 21.13
N SER A 307 -9.34 13.29 20.62
CA SER A 307 -9.02 12.05 21.35
C SER A 307 -8.33 12.34 22.68
N MET A 308 -7.32 13.24 22.68
CA MET A 308 -6.61 13.65 23.88
C MET A 308 -7.52 14.40 24.86
N ALA A 309 -8.40 15.28 24.38
CA ALA A 309 -9.33 16.01 25.23
C ALA A 309 -10.32 15.07 25.93
N VAL A 310 -10.82 14.04 25.24
CA VAL A 310 -11.71 13.02 25.82
C VAL A 310 -10.97 12.21 26.89
N VAL A 311 -9.77 11.73 26.58
CA VAL A 311 -8.95 10.98 27.55
C VAL A 311 -8.58 11.83 28.76
N HIS A 312 -8.20 13.10 28.56
CA HIS A 312 -7.88 14.01 29.65
C HIS A 312 -9.13 14.31 30.50
N HIS A 313 -10.23 14.72 29.86
CA HIS A 313 -11.43 15.12 30.58
C HIS A 313 -12.07 13.96 31.35
N PHE A 314 -12.26 12.80 30.73
CA PHE A 314 -12.92 11.67 31.37
C PHE A 314 -11.96 10.73 32.10
N GLY A 315 -10.72 10.61 31.66
CA GLY A 315 -9.71 9.74 32.29
C GLY A 315 -9.05 10.39 33.50
N VAL A 316 -8.45 11.58 33.33
CA VAL A 316 -7.71 12.26 34.41
C VAL A 316 -8.66 12.79 35.49
N SER A 317 -9.76 13.43 35.13
CA SER A 317 -10.72 13.96 36.12
C SER A 317 -11.36 12.84 36.97
N PHE A 318 -11.47 11.63 36.43
CA PHE A 318 -11.93 10.46 37.18
C PHE A 318 -10.87 9.95 38.16
N TYR A 319 -9.61 9.90 37.74
CA TYR A 319 -8.49 9.49 38.58
C TYR A 319 -8.32 10.44 39.79
N LEU A 320 -8.40 11.75 39.53
CA LEU A 320 -8.26 12.78 40.56
C LEU A 320 -9.44 12.81 41.56
N LYS A 321 -10.67 12.47 41.13
CA LYS A 321 -11.85 12.46 42.02
C LYS A 321 -11.90 11.28 42.99
N ASN A 322 -11.34 10.13 42.63
CA ASN A 322 -11.51 8.89 43.39
C ASN A 322 -10.30 8.50 44.27
N GLU A 323 -9.10 9.03 44.01
CA GLU A 323 -7.93 8.84 44.90
C GLU A 323 -7.17 10.15 45.20
N PRO A 324 -7.77 11.11 45.93
CA PRO A 324 -7.13 12.39 46.24
C PRO A 324 -5.86 12.27 47.11
N GLN A 325 -5.66 11.15 47.82
CA GLN A 325 -4.53 10.97 48.76
C GLN A 325 -3.25 10.34 48.16
N ARG A 326 -3.26 9.81 46.93
CA ARG A 326 -2.04 9.27 46.27
C ARG A 326 -1.30 10.29 45.40
N VAL A 327 -1.91 11.44 45.12
CA VAL A 327 -1.36 12.47 44.22
C VAL A 327 -0.11 13.16 44.81
N THR A 328 0.09 13.12 46.12
CA THR A 328 1.25 13.74 46.79
C THR A 328 2.59 13.01 46.58
N ASN A 329 2.60 11.77 46.06
CA ASN A 329 3.83 10.99 45.89
C ASN A 329 4.30 10.82 44.42
N TYR A 330 3.61 11.40 43.44
CA TYR A 330 3.92 11.21 42.01
C TYR A 330 4.55 12.43 41.31
N HIS A 331 5.09 13.40 42.06
CA HIS A 331 5.92 14.49 41.50
C HIS A 331 7.26 14.01 40.87
N SER A 332 7.49 12.70 40.69
CA SER A 332 8.72 12.13 40.15
C SER A 332 8.55 11.27 38.90
N LEU A 333 7.36 11.22 38.28
CA LEU A 333 7.11 10.46 37.05
C LEU A 333 6.61 11.35 35.90
N ASP A 334 7.27 12.48 35.70
CA ASP A 334 7.29 13.22 34.42
C ASP A 334 8.21 12.48 33.42
N PHE A 335 7.90 11.23 33.08
CA PHE A 335 8.55 10.53 31.97
C PHE A 335 7.64 9.40 31.49
N PHE A 336 6.71 9.74 30.58
CA PHE A 336 6.17 8.94 29.48
C PHE A 336 4.93 9.67 28.94
N LEU A 337 5.20 10.81 28.30
CA LEU A 337 4.37 11.39 27.24
C LEU A 337 5.11 11.18 25.92
#